data_AF-A0A7V5VEQ3-F1
#
_entry.id   AF-A0A7V5VEQ3-F1
#
_cell.length_a   1.000
_cell.length_b   1.000
_cell.length_c   1.000
_cell.angle_alpha   90.00
_cell.angle_beta   90.00
_cell.angle_gamma   90.00
#
_symmetry.space_group_name_H-M   'P 1'
#
loop_
_entity.id
_entity.type
_entity.pdbx_description
1 polymer ?
#
loop_
_entity_poly.entity_id
_entity_poly.type
_entity_poly.pdbx_seq_one_letter_code
_entity_poly.pdbx_strand_id
1 'polypeptide(L)'
;MKKVINLIILILALQATLGAQVIDADKVERNLRQLERKISTGLSLARQYDNPRAMQLLQKAQAELSAAYDFFNRAKTARPAERVPLLIKTRNRFKIAEAIMGQVTRLLLLKPAAQIKTELDRLIQQADFKLSQQSYNRESRYFLQKARAFLEQANREFQNNRFLRGHENLKVARYFAEKALEFAGTPGGETSQENYEDWYKNLKLLLDRAGADIHAGGVNAELYDNARSFLRKARENYKQGNNRRALSQLKVAERLIYRLIDMSEGSRDSEQQLRANLQSLGQYLNTVSNESREENSKGMRWLNKARQLYRAARNDFDKKRFAGARRNINLSQRLALKAYDAFTRNSAGDTDGRLLKQRFNEVRQLIALQEQRLSGKDNADLHTLHEQGRALFLAAEKSSREGNEARARYQLILSLRLLNRVERLSRDPNSSPDISAFTQNRQRLHNIILRFRGNDNLSTAEKEKIQALEKLLAQAQKLADQGRLSAAMEILNVVQSQIRTLLDSE
;
A
#
# COMPACT_ATOMS: atom_id res chain seq x y z
N MET A 1 24.38 -21.88 -69.97
CA MET A 1 24.94 -21.86 -68.59
C MET A 1 25.64 -20.55 -68.22
N LYS A 2 26.63 -20.03 -68.98
CA LYS A 2 27.30 -18.74 -68.66
C LYS A 2 26.35 -17.54 -68.47
N LYS A 3 25.28 -17.44 -69.27
CA LYS A 3 24.27 -16.37 -69.13
C LYS A 3 23.41 -16.48 -67.86
N VAL A 4 23.18 -17.69 -67.35
CA VAL A 4 22.40 -17.94 -66.12
C VAL A 4 23.24 -17.67 -64.89
N ILE A 5 24.52 -18.04 -64.92
CA ILE A 5 25.49 -17.73 -63.85
C ILE A 5 25.69 -16.21 -63.75
N ASN A 6 25.80 -15.51 -64.89
CA ASN A 6 25.87 -14.05 -64.88
C ASN A 6 24.58 -13.41 -64.34
N LEU A 7 23.41 -13.99 -64.61
CA LEU A 7 22.13 -13.49 -64.07
C LEU A 7 22.04 -13.68 -62.55
N ILE A 8 22.51 -14.81 -62.02
CA ILE A 8 22.54 -15.08 -60.58
C ILE A 8 23.55 -14.16 -59.86
N ILE A 9 24.71 -13.93 -60.47
CA ILE A 9 25.71 -12.96 -59.94
C ILE A 9 25.16 -11.54 -59.99
N LEU A 10 24.41 -11.17 -61.04
CA LEU A 10 23.76 -9.86 -61.15
C LEU A 10 22.63 -9.69 -60.13
N ILE A 11 21.84 -10.74 -59.85
CA ILE A 11 20.79 -10.73 -58.82
C ILE A 11 21.40 -10.66 -57.42
N LEU A 12 22.51 -11.37 -57.15
CA LEU A 12 23.24 -11.25 -55.88
C LEU A 12 23.90 -9.86 -55.71
N ALA A 13 24.39 -9.25 -56.78
CA ALA A 13 24.92 -7.88 -56.78
C ALA A 13 23.81 -6.83 -56.64
N LEU A 14 22.63 -7.05 -57.23
CA LEU A 14 21.45 -6.19 -57.06
C LEU A 14 20.83 -6.33 -55.66
N GLN A 15 20.83 -7.52 -55.06
CA GLN A 15 20.40 -7.70 -53.67
C GLN A 15 21.40 -7.11 -52.67
N ALA A 16 22.70 -7.07 -53.00
CA ALA A 16 23.70 -6.34 -52.23
C ALA A 16 23.55 -4.82 -52.31
N THR A 17 22.97 -4.28 -53.39
CA THR A 17 22.69 -2.84 -53.55
C THR A 17 21.31 -2.43 -53.03
N LEU A 18 20.32 -3.32 -53.00
CA LEU A 18 18.99 -3.09 -52.40
C LEU A 18 18.96 -3.25 -50.86
N GLY A 19 20.06 -3.75 -50.27
CA GLY A 19 20.30 -3.74 -48.82
C GLY A 19 20.82 -2.40 -48.28
N ALA A 20 20.97 -1.37 -49.12
CA ALA A 20 21.23 0.01 -48.72
C ALA A 20 19.98 0.64 -48.08
N GLN A 21 19.45 0.01 -47.02
CA GLN A 21 18.84 0.81 -45.97
C GLN A 21 19.90 1.83 -45.57
N VAL A 22 19.58 3.12 -45.70
CA VAL A 22 20.40 4.20 -45.15
C VAL A 22 20.60 3.88 -43.68
N ILE A 23 21.76 3.28 -43.35
CA ILE A 23 22.16 3.01 -41.98
C ILE A 23 22.49 4.38 -41.42
N ASP A 24 21.50 4.98 -40.76
CA ASP A 24 21.61 6.25 -40.07
C ASP A 24 22.77 6.15 -39.06
N ALA A 25 23.87 6.86 -39.37
CA ALA A 25 25.08 6.86 -38.58
C ALA A 25 24.83 7.40 -37.16
N ASP A 26 23.93 8.36 -37.02
CA ASP A 26 23.56 8.92 -35.72
C ASP A 26 22.73 7.93 -34.91
N LYS A 27 21.92 7.10 -35.57
CA LYS A 27 21.22 5.99 -34.91
C LYS A 27 22.19 4.90 -34.45
N VAL A 28 23.18 4.54 -35.26
CA VAL A 28 24.21 3.56 -34.87
C VAL A 28 25.04 4.08 -33.69
N GLU A 29 25.47 5.34 -33.74
CA GLU A 29 26.23 5.97 -32.67
C GLU A 29 25.43 6.05 -31.36
N ARG A 30 24.15 6.44 -31.43
CA ARG A 30 23.25 6.44 -30.26
C ARG A 30 23.11 5.04 -29.66
N ASN A 31 22.96 4.01 -30.49
CA ASN A 31 22.84 2.63 -30.02
C ASN A 31 24.12 2.14 -29.34
N LEU A 32 25.29 2.42 -29.91
CA LEU A 32 26.60 2.09 -29.32
C LEU A 32 26.77 2.75 -27.95
N ARG A 33 26.52 4.07 -27.85
CA ARG A 33 26.59 4.82 -26.59
C ARG A 33 25.58 4.30 -25.56
N GLN A 34 24.39 3.89 -25.98
CA GLN A 34 23.39 3.34 -25.07
C GLN A 34 23.83 1.98 -24.50
N LEU A 35 24.42 1.12 -25.33
CA LEU A 35 24.93 -0.18 -24.90
C LEU A 35 26.16 -0.03 -23.98
N GLU A 36 27.02 0.96 -24.25
CA GLU A 36 28.16 1.31 -23.40
C GLU A 36 27.75 1.64 -21.97
N ARG A 37 26.74 2.52 -21.81
CA ARG A 37 26.18 2.87 -20.49
C ARG A 37 25.61 1.65 -19.78
N LYS A 38 24.94 0.75 -20.51
CA LYS A 38 24.40 -0.50 -19.95
C LYS A 38 25.51 -1.43 -19.46
N ILE A 39 26.59 -1.59 -20.23
CA ILE A 39 27.76 -2.40 -19.85
C ILE A 39 28.45 -1.80 -18.61
N SER A 40 28.69 -0.49 -18.60
CA SER A 40 29.28 0.20 -17.43
C SER A 40 28.45 0.02 -16.16
N THR A 41 27.13 0.14 -16.28
CA THR A 41 26.19 -0.10 -15.16
C THR A 41 26.26 -1.57 -14.72
N GLY A 42 26.27 -2.50 -15.66
CA GLY A 42 26.41 -3.93 -15.39
C GLY A 42 27.71 -4.26 -14.64
N LEU A 43 28.84 -3.67 -15.02
CA LEU A 43 30.14 -3.84 -14.36
C LEU A 43 30.11 -3.36 -12.90
N SER A 44 29.49 -2.20 -12.65
CA SER A 44 29.30 -1.71 -11.28
C SER A 44 28.46 -2.68 -10.44
N LEU A 45 27.38 -3.22 -11.00
CA LEU A 45 26.50 -4.16 -10.31
C LEU A 45 27.17 -5.52 -10.07
N ALA A 46 27.90 -6.03 -11.06
CA ALA A 46 28.60 -7.31 -10.94
C ALA A 46 29.68 -7.27 -9.85
N ARG A 47 30.36 -6.13 -9.68
CA ARG A 47 31.27 -5.89 -8.55
C ARG A 47 30.52 -5.80 -7.22
N GLN A 48 29.39 -5.09 -7.19
CA GLN A 48 28.58 -4.96 -5.97
C GLN A 48 28.03 -6.30 -5.47
N TYR A 49 27.65 -7.19 -6.40
CA TYR A 49 27.09 -8.51 -6.08
C TYR A 49 28.13 -9.64 -6.07
N ASP A 50 29.42 -9.29 -6.18
CA ASP A 50 30.55 -10.25 -6.24
C ASP A 50 30.29 -11.45 -7.17
N ASN A 51 29.88 -11.16 -8.41
CA ASN A 51 29.52 -12.19 -9.40
C ASN A 51 30.60 -12.33 -10.49
N PRO A 52 31.58 -13.24 -10.31
CA PRO A 52 32.73 -13.35 -11.23
C PRO A 52 32.30 -13.78 -12.64
N ARG A 53 31.26 -14.61 -12.77
CA ARG A 53 30.74 -15.04 -14.08
C ARG A 53 30.11 -13.89 -14.85
N ALA A 54 29.35 -13.04 -14.18
CA ALA A 54 28.79 -11.84 -14.81
C ALA A 54 29.87 -10.83 -15.18
N MET A 55 30.90 -10.68 -14.33
CA MET A 55 32.07 -9.84 -14.63
C MET A 55 32.80 -10.29 -15.91
N GLN A 56 33.06 -11.59 -16.07
CA GLN A 56 33.68 -12.14 -17.27
C GLN A 56 32.84 -11.89 -18.53
N LEU A 57 31.52 -12.07 -18.45
CA LEU A 57 30.61 -11.79 -19.56
C LEU A 57 30.58 -10.29 -19.91
N LEU A 58 30.59 -9.41 -18.92
CA LEU A 58 30.63 -7.96 -19.13
C LEU A 58 31.94 -7.48 -19.77
N GLN A 59 33.08 -8.07 -19.39
CA GLN A 59 34.35 -7.80 -20.06
C GLN A 59 34.33 -8.23 -21.53
N LYS A 60 33.73 -9.39 -21.84
CA LYS A 60 33.52 -9.83 -23.24
C LYS A 60 32.59 -8.89 -24.00
N ALA A 61 31.48 -8.45 -23.39
CA ALA A 61 30.58 -7.47 -24.00
C ALA A 61 31.28 -6.13 -24.28
N GLN A 62 32.15 -5.69 -23.38
CA GLN A 62 32.93 -4.46 -23.54
C GLN A 62 33.94 -4.58 -24.69
N ALA A 63 34.62 -5.72 -24.82
CA ALA A 63 35.53 -5.97 -25.93
C ALA A 63 34.81 -5.97 -27.29
N GLU A 64 33.64 -6.63 -27.37
CA GLU A 64 32.80 -6.64 -28.58
C GLU A 64 32.27 -5.25 -28.93
N LEU A 65 31.89 -4.45 -27.93
CA LEU A 65 31.47 -3.06 -28.14
C LEU A 65 32.63 -2.17 -28.61
N SER A 66 33.84 -2.34 -28.06
CA SER A 66 35.04 -1.63 -28.51
C SER A 66 35.32 -1.94 -29.98
N ALA A 67 35.28 -3.21 -30.37
CA ALA A 67 35.44 -3.63 -31.76
C ALA A 67 34.35 -3.03 -32.67
N ALA A 68 33.11 -2.90 -32.17
CA ALA A 68 32.04 -2.22 -32.90
C ALA A 68 32.34 -0.73 -33.12
N TYR A 69 32.84 -0.02 -32.11
CA TYR A 69 33.29 1.38 -32.24
C TYR A 69 34.44 1.52 -33.25
N ASP A 70 35.41 0.60 -33.24
CA ASP A 70 36.53 0.63 -34.18
C ASP A 70 36.07 0.50 -35.64
N PHE A 71 35.18 -0.46 -35.92
CA PHE A 71 34.60 -0.58 -37.26
C PHE A 71 33.74 0.60 -37.65
N PHE A 72 32.99 1.18 -36.71
CA PHE A 72 32.16 2.36 -36.95
C PHE A 72 33.00 3.60 -37.27
N ASN A 73 34.08 3.83 -36.52
CA ASN A 73 35.00 4.95 -36.75
C ASN A 73 35.73 4.81 -38.09
N ARG A 74 36.15 3.60 -38.46
CA ARG A 74 36.68 3.32 -39.81
C ARG A 74 35.63 3.56 -40.88
N ALA A 75 34.36 3.20 -40.65
CA ALA A 75 33.28 3.44 -41.61
C ALA A 75 32.97 4.93 -41.82
N LYS A 76 33.27 5.81 -40.85
CA LYS A 76 33.10 7.26 -40.98
C LYS A 76 34.09 7.88 -41.97
N THR A 77 35.31 7.34 -42.05
CA THR A 77 36.41 7.86 -42.86
C THR A 77 36.68 7.04 -44.12
N ALA A 78 36.09 5.85 -44.24
CA ALA A 78 36.25 4.95 -45.37
C ALA A 78 35.55 5.44 -46.65
N ARG A 79 36.08 4.99 -47.79
CA ARG A 79 35.47 5.22 -49.11
C ARG A 79 34.10 4.52 -49.21
N PRO A 80 33.18 4.98 -50.09
CA PRO A 80 31.83 4.42 -50.19
C PRO A 80 31.78 2.88 -50.36
N ALA A 81 32.72 2.31 -51.12
CA ALA A 81 32.80 0.86 -51.36
C ALA A 81 33.17 0.03 -50.10
N GLU A 82 33.89 0.63 -49.15
CA GLU A 82 34.34 -0.02 -47.91
C GLU A 82 33.40 0.26 -46.73
N ARG A 83 32.62 1.34 -46.81
CA ARG A 83 31.73 1.82 -45.76
C ARG A 83 30.65 0.81 -45.39
N VAL A 84 29.97 0.22 -46.38
CA VAL A 84 28.87 -0.74 -46.14
C VAL A 84 29.36 -2.02 -45.43
N PRO A 85 30.44 -2.69 -45.90
CA PRO A 85 31.03 -3.82 -45.16
C PRO A 85 31.41 -3.51 -43.71
N LEU A 86 31.96 -2.32 -43.44
CA LEU A 86 32.35 -1.89 -42.09
C LEU A 86 31.13 -1.64 -41.19
N LEU A 87 30.03 -1.08 -41.72
CA LEU A 87 28.78 -0.91 -40.98
C LEU A 87 28.10 -2.26 -40.66
N ILE A 88 28.19 -3.25 -41.55
CA ILE A 88 27.73 -4.62 -41.27
C ILE A 88 28.54 -5.24 -40.14
N LYS A 89 29.88 -5.12 -40.17
CA LYS A 89 30.75 -5.58 -39.08
C LYS A 89 30.42 -4.89 -37.75
N THR A 90 30.19 -3.58 -37.78
CA THR A 90 29.72 -2.79 -36.62
C THR A 90 28.44 -3.39 -36.05
N ARG A 91 27.42 -3.62 -36.89
CA ARG A 91 26.14 -4.17 -36.47
C ARG A 91 26.26 -5.58 -35.88
N ASN A 92 27.10 -6.43 -36.46
CA ASN A 92 27.31 -7.80 -35.97
C ASN A 92 27.97 -7.79 -34.58
N ARG A 93 29.03 -7.01 -34.40
CA ARG A 93 29.71 -6.85 -33.10
C ARG A 93 28.78 -6.27 -32.04
N PHE A 94 28.00 -5.24 -32.41
CA PHE A 94 26.95 -4.68 -31.55
C PHE A 94 25.93 -5.74 -31.08
N LYS A 95 25.41 -6.55 -32.00
CA LYS A 95 24.44 -7.62 -31.67
C LYS A 95 25.01 -8.66 -30.72
N ILE A 96 26.29 -9.01 -30.86
CA ILE A 96 26.96 -9.95 -29.95
C ILE A 96 27.06 -9.32 -28.54
N ALA A 97 27.53 -8.08 -28.44
CA ALA A 97 27.58 -7.36 -27.17
C ALA A 97 26.20 -7.22 -26.51
N GLU A 98 25.15 -6.95 -27.30
CA GLU A 98 23.76 -6.87 -26.84
C GLU A 98 23.24 -8.23 -26.32
N ALA A 99 23.52 -9.33 -27.03
CA ALA A 99 23.14 -10.67 -26.61
C ALA A 99 23.81 -11.07 -25.28
N ILE A 100 25.11 -10.76 -25.13
CA ILE A 100 25.85 -10.97 -23.87
C ILE A 100 25.23 -10.14 -22.74
N MET A 101 24.88 -8.88 -23.01
CA MET A 101 24.18 -8.03 -22.03
C MET A 101 22.80 -8.59 -21.64
N GLY A 102 22.09 -9.26 -22.54
CA GLY A 102 20.88 -10.01 -22.21
C GLY A 102 21.15 -11.15 -21.22
N GLN A 103 22.23 -11.90 -21.40
CA GLN A 103 22.64 -12.97 -20.48
C GLN A 103 23.07 -12.42 -19.10
N VAL A 104 23.84 -11.33 -19.10
CA VAL A 104 24.27 -10.64 -17.88
C VAL A 104 23.07 -10.10 -17.10
N THR A 105 22.11 -9.50 -17.78
CA THR A 105 20.86 -9.01 -17.16
C THR A 105 20.11 -10.15 -16.47
N ARG A 106 20.06 -11.34 -17.09
CA ARG A 106 19.46 -12.52 -16.47
C ARG A 106 20.22 -12.97 -15.22
N LEU A 107 21.55 -12.97 -15.26
CA LEU A 107 22.40 -13.42 -14.16
C LEU A 107 22.43 -12.44 -12.97
N LEU A 108 22.55 -11.14 -13.25
CA LEU A 108 22.72 -10.11 -12.22
C LEU A 108 21.41 -9.59 -11.65
N LEU A 109 20.34 -9.60 -12.45
CA LEU A 109 19.09 -8.95 -12.07
C LEU A 109 17.95 -9.94 -11.95
N LEU A 110 17.73 -10.83 -12.94
CA LEU A 110 16.56 -11.72 -12.92
C LEU A 110 16.71 -12.89 -11.93
N LYS A 111 17.90 -13.49 -11.79
CA LYS A 111 18.08 -14.61 -10.84
C LYS A 111 18.00 -14.14 -9.37
N PRO A 112 18.68 -13.06 -8.94
CA PRO A 112 18.47 -12.49 -7.61
C PRO A 112 17.05 -11.94 -7.41
N ALA A 113 16.45 -11.32 -8.44
CA ALA A 113 15.05 -10.87 -8.36
C ALA A 113 14.06 -12.03 -8.17
N ALA A 114 14.28 -13.17 -8.83
CA ALA A 114 13.46 -14.36 -8.65
C ALA A 114 13.60 -14.91 -7.21
N GLN A 115 14.83 -14.97 -6.68
CA GLN A 115 15.07 -15.38 -5.29
C GLN A 115 14.40 -14.43 -4.30
N ILE A 116 14.61 -13.12 -4.45
CA ILE A 116 13.99 -12.10 -3.59
C ILE A 116 12.47 -12.15 -3.71
N LYS A 117 11.92 -12.36 -4.91
CA LYS A 117 10.47 -12.51 -5.13
C LYS A 117 9.92 -13.74 -4.40
N THR A 118 10.54 -14.90 -4.53
CA THR A 118 10.13 -16.12 -3.83
C THR A 118 10.23 -15.96 -2.31
N GLU A 119 11.28 -15.30 -1.84
CA GLU A 119 11.44 -14.95 -0.42
C GLU A 119 10.34 -13.97 0.02
N LEU A 120 10.02 -12.96 -0.78
CA LEU A 120 8.94 -11.99 -0.53
C LEU A 120 7.56 -12.64 -0.47
N ASP A 121 7.26 -13.54 -1.41
CA ASP A 121 5.99 -14.27 -1.45
C ASP A 121 5.85 -15.10 -0.16
N ARG A 122 6.93 -15.73 0.31
CA ARG A 122 6.97 -16.44 1.60
C ARG A 122 6.79 -15.48 2.79
N LEU A 123 7.49 -14.34 2.82
CA LEU A 123 7.38 -13.35 3.90
C LEU A 123 5.97 -12.75 3.97
N ILE A 124 5.36 -12.46 2.81
CA ILE A 124 3.98 -11.98 2.72
C ILE A 124 3.00 -13.04 3.23
N GLN A 125 3.15 -14.30 2.80
CA GLN A 125 2.31 -15.39 3.28
C GLN A 125 2.44 -15.62 4.80
N GLN A 126 3.67 -15.55 5.33
CA GLN A 126 3.92 -15.65 6.76
C GLN A 126 3.31 -14.45 7.51
N ALA A 127 3.41 -13.24 6.97
CA ALA A 127 2.81 -12.04 7.55
C ALA A 127 1.29 -12.15 7.57
N ASP A 128 0.68 -12.58 6.47
CA ASP A 128 -0.76 -12.83 6.36
C ASP A 128 -1.23 -13.87 7.36
N PHE A 129 -0.50 -14.98 7.51
CA PHE A 129 -0.82 -16.03 8.46
C PHE A 129 -0.73 -15.56 9.92
N LYS A 130 0.31 -14.80 10.28
CA LYS A 130 0.40 -14.21 11.63
C LYS A 130 -0.70 -13.17 11.87
N LEU A 131 -0.99 -12.36 10.85
CA LEU A 131 -2.06 -11.35 10.89
C LEU A 131 -3.47 -11.94 10.89
N SER A 132 -3.67 -13.15 10.39
CA SER A 132 -4.95 -13.86 10.49
C SER A 132 -5.16 -14.43 11.90
N GLN A 133 -4.09 -14.75 12.62
CA GLN A 133 -4.13 -15.16 14.02
C GLN A 133 -4.25 -13.98 14.99
N GLN A 134 -3.82 -12.77 14.58
CA GLN A 134 -3.83 -11.56 15.40
C GLN A 134 -4.97 -10.59 15.05
N SER A 135 -5.76 -10.24 16.06
CA SER A 135 -7.01 -9.50 15.92
C SER A 135 -6.89 -8.11 15.28
N TYR A 136 -5.83 -7.39 15.63
CA TYR A 136 -5.70 -5.96 15.33
C TYR A 136 -4.22 -5.56 15.36
N ASN A 137 -3.59 -5.50 14.19
CA ASN A 137 -2.24 -4.98 14.03
C ASN A 137 -2.22 -4.10 12.78
N ARG A 138 -2.70 -2.85 12.96
CA ARG A 138 -2.92 -1.90 11.85
C ARG A 138 -1.59 -1.54 11.18
N GLU A 139 -0.53 -1.43 11.96
CA GLU A 139 0.83 -1.16 11.53
C GLU A 139 1.37 -2.29 10.64
N SER A 140 1.28 -3.54 11.10
CA SER A 140 1.70 -4.70 10.30
C SER A 140 0.88 -4.82 9.00
N ARG A 141 -0.44 -4.60 9.04
CA ARG A 141 -1.29 -4.58 7.84
C ARG A 141 -0.93 -3.45 6.86
N TYR A 142 -0.63 -2.26 7.38
CA TYR A 142 -0.16 -1.14 6.57
C TYR A 142 1.15 -1.48 5.86
N PHE A 143 2.15 -1.99 6.58
CA PHE A 143 3.42 -2.37 5.98
C PHE A 143 3.27 -3.52 4.98
N LEU A 144 2.39 -4.48 5.25
CA LEU A 144 2.11 -5.57 4.33
C LEU A 144 1.46 -5.06 3.03
N GLN A 145 0.55 -4.09 3.12
CA GLN A 145 -0.05 -3.44 1.96
C GLN A 145 1.01 -2.72 1.12
N LYS A 146 1.96 -2.01 1.74
CA LYS A 146 3.08 -1.37 1.04
C LYS A 146 3.99 -2.39 0.37
N ALA A 147 4.32 -3.49 1.05
CA ALA A 147 5.11 -4.58 0.48
C ALA A 147 4.49 -5.11 -0.83
N ARG A 148 3.18 -5.35 -0.83
CA ARG A 148 2.43 -5.79 -2.04
C ARG A 148 2.46 -4.74 -3.15
N ALA A 149 2.24 -3.47 -2.82
CA ALA A 149 2.25 -2.38 -3.80
C ALA A 149 3.62 -2.26 -4.50
N PHE A 150 4.72 -2.35 -3.76
CA PHE A 150 6.07 -2.33 -4.33
C PHE A 150 6.39 -3.61 -5.11
N LEU A 151 5.88 -4.77 -4.70
CA LEU A 151 5.99 -6.01 -5.47
C LEU A 151 5.27 -5.90 -6.84
N GLU A 152 4.07 -5.33 -6.88
CA GLU A 152 3.37 -5.05 -8.14
C GLU A 152 4.11 -4.04 -9.02
N GLN A 153 4.68 -2.99 -8.43
CA GLN A 153 5.52 -2.03 -9.17
C GLN A 153 6.78 -2.71 -9.72
N ALA A 154 7.41 -3.61 -8.96
CA ALA A 154 8.54 -4.40 -9.44
C ALA A 154 8.16 -5.23 -10.67
N ASN A 155 7.03 -5.95 -10.61
CA ASN A 155 6.52 -6.74 -11.73
C ASN A 155 6.26 -5.87 -12.97
N ARG A 156 5.65 -4.69 -12.80
CA ARG A 156 5.44 -3.73 -13.90
C ARG A 156 6.75 -3.23 -14.50
N GLU A 157 7.75 -2.89 -13.69
CA GLU A 157 9.06 -2.45 -14.18
C GLU A 157 9.80 -3.58 -14.91
N PHE A 158 9.67 -4.84 -14.46
CA PHE A 158 10.21 -6.00 -15.19
C PHE A 158 9.52 -6.21 -16.54
N GLN A 159 8.19 -6.13 -16.60
CA GLN A 159 7.42 -6.19 -17.85
C GLN A 159 7.84 -5.08 -18.83
N ASN A 160 8.21 -3.92 -18.31
CA ASN A 160 8.70 -2.78 -19.10
C ASN A 160 10.22 -2.81 -19.39
N ASN A 161 10.90 -3.94 -19.16
CA ASN A 161 12.36 -4.11 -19.34
C ASN A 161 13.24 -3.15 -18.50
N ARG A 162 12.70 -2.60 -17.41
CA ARG A 162 13.41 -1.72 -16.47
C ARG A 162 13.89 -2.52 -15.25
N PHE A 163 14.75 -3.50 -15.50
CA PHE A 163 15.17 -4.50 -14.52
C PHE A 163 15.82 -3.92 -13.26
N LEU A 164 16.60 -2.83 -13.38
CA LEU A 164 17.23 -2.18 -12.24
C LEU A 164 16.19 -1.62 -11.26
N ARG A 165 15.21 -0.87 -11.79
CA ARG A 165 14.11 -0.29 -11.02
C ARG A 165 13.20 -1.38 -10.45
N GLY A 166 12.97 -2.45 -11.21
CA GLY A 166 12.24 -3.63 -10.71
C GLY A 166 12.94 -4.27 -9.52
N HIS A 167 14.26 -4.44 -9.59
CA HIS A 167 15.06 -4.98 -8.49
C HIS A 167 15.09 -4.07 -7.26
N GLU A 168 15.15 -2.75 -7.43
CA GLU A 168 15.02 -1.79 -6.33
C GLU A 168 13.66 -1.89 -5.63
N ASN A 169 12.58 -1.96 -6.41
CA ASN A 169 11.23 -2.14 -5.88
C ASN A 169 11.09 -3.46 -5.10
N LEU A 170 11.77 -4.53 -5.52
CA LEU A 170 11.82 -5.78 -4.74
C LEU A 170 12.54 -5.60 -3.39
N LYS A 171 13.66 -4.86 -3.32
CA LYS A 171 14.33 -4.58 -2.04
C LYS A 171 13.43 -3.78 -1.09
N VAL A 172 12.72 -2.79 -1.62
CA VAL A 172 11.75 -1.98 -0.86
C VAL A 172 10.58 -2.84 -0.38
N ALA A 173 10.03 -3.68 -1.27
CA ALA A 173 8.94 -4.59 -0.91
C ALA A 173 9.37 -5.55 0.22
N ARG A 174 10.60 -6.07 0.16
CA ARG A 174 11.17 -6.96 1.17
C ARG A 174 11.26 -6.27 2.52
N TYR A 175 11.82 -5.06 2.56
CA TYR A 175 11.91 -4.26 3.77
C TYR A 175 10.54 -4.08 4.45
N PHE A 176 9.51 -3.74 3.67
CA PHE A 176 8.16 -3.59 4.21
C PHE A 176 7.53 -4.91 4.67
N ALA A 177 7.82 -6.03 3.99
CA ALA A 177 7.36 -7.36 4.40
C ALA A 177 8.02 -7.82 5.71
N GLU A 178 9.33 -7.57 5.86
CA GLU A 178 10.09 -7.83 7.08
C GLU A 178 9.55 -6.99 8.25
N LYS A 179 9.27 -5.69 8.03
CA LYS A 179 8.61 -4.84 9.03
C LYS A 179 7.21 -5.33 9.37
N ALA A 180 6.42 -5.77 8.39
CA ALA A 180 5.10 -6.33 8.66
C ALA A 180 5.18 -7.57 9.58
N LEU A 181 6.14 -8.46 9.34
CA LEU A 181 6.39 -9.65 10.16
C LEU A 181 6.91 -9.32 11.56
N GLU A 182 7.78 -8.32 11.69
CA GLU A 182 8.30 -7.85 12.97
C GLU A 182 7.14 -7.39 13.87
N PHE A 183 6.30 -6.50 13.35
CA PHE A 183 5.12 -6.03 14.07
C PHE A 183 4.12 -7.16 14.35
N ALA A 184 3.97 -8.14 13.44
CA ALA A 184 3.12 -9.32 13.66
C ALA A 184 3.72 -10.34 14.66
N GLY A 185 5.02 -10.25 14.99
CA GLY A 185 5.72 -11.21 15.83
C GLY A 185 5.84 -10.81 17.31
N THR A 186 5.72 -9.53 17.64
CA THR A 186 5.87 -9.01 19.02
C THR A 186 4.61 -8.28 19.49
N PRO A 187 3.94 -8.73 20.56
CA PRO A 187 2.91 -7.94 21.21
C PRO A 187 3.60 -6.77 21.92
N GLY A 188 3.58 -5.58 21.31
CA GLY A 188 4.12 -4.35 21.92
C GLY A 188 5.25 -3.65 21.17
N GLY A 189 5.64 -4.08 19.96
CA GLY A 189 6.51 -3.25 19.10
C GLY A 189 7.91 -2.99 19.66
N GLU A 190 8.46 -3.90 20.47
CA GLU A 190 9.90 -3.90 20.70
C GLU A 190 10.59 -4.44 19.45
N THR A 191 11.03 -3.49 18.62
CA THR A 191 11.96 -3.70 17.52
C THR A 191 13.08 -4.62 18.00
N SER A 192 13.25 -5.76 17.33
CA SER A 192 14.49 -6.54 17.46
C SER A 192 15.64 -5.56 17.17
N GLN A 193 16.77 -5.67 17.86
CA GLN A 193 17.94 -4.86 17.56
C GLN A 193 18.40 -5.14 16.12
N GLU A 194 17.81 -4.44 15.15
CA GLU A 194 18.23 -4.49 13.77
C GLU A 194 19.67 -4.01 13.71
N ASN A 195 20.48 -4.76 12.97
CA ASN A 195 21.83 -4.36 12.61
C ASN A 195 21.79 -2.94 12.05
N TYR A 196 22.36 -1.99 12.80
CA TYR A 196 22.30 -0.55 12.51
C TYR A 196 22.63 -0.24 11.04
N GLU A 197 23.64 -0.91 10.50
CA GLU A 197 24.11 -0.73 9.14
C GLU A 197 23.07 -1.10 8.08
N ASP A 198 22.31 -2.16 8.32
CA ASP A 198 21.29 -2.64 7.38
C ASP A 198 20.06 -1.74 7.43
N TRP A 199 19.64 -1.31 8.63
CA TRP A 199 18.56 -0.34 8.78
C TRP A 199 18.89 1.01 8.13
N TYR A 200 20.12 1.51 8.35
CA TYR A 200 20.60 2.74 7.73
C TYR A 200 20.64 2.66 6.21
N LYS A 201 21.17 1.57 5.64
CA LYS A 201 21.21 1.35 4.19
C LYS A 201 19.80 1.30 3.59
N ASN A 202 18.86 0.63 4.26
CA ASN A 202 17.48 0.52 3.80
C ASN A 202 16.76 1.87 3.83
N LEU A 203 16.86 2.64 4.92
CA LEU A 203 16.26 3.97 4.99
C LEU A 203 16.87 4.93 3.97
N LYS A 204 18.18 4.85 3.72
CA LYS A 204 18.83 5.67 2.69
C LYS A 204 18.26 5.36 1.30
N LEU A 205 18.12 4.07 0.96
CA LEU A 205 17.52 3.63 -0.30
C LEU A 205 16.08 4.17 -0.46
N LEU A 206 15.27 4.07 0.59
CA LEU A 206 13.89 4.58 0.61
C LEU A 206 13.82 6.09 0.45
N LEU A 207 14.71 6.84 1.11
CA LEU A 207 14.80 8.28 0.99
C LEU A 207 15.19 8.69 -0.43
N ASP A 208 16.25 8.08 -0.99
CA ASP A 208 16.72 8.36 -2.35
C ASP A 208 15.59 8.12 -3.38
N ARG A 209 14.79 7.06 -3.17
CA ARG A 209 13.60 6.77 -3.99
C ARG A 209 12.51 7.84 -3.83
N ALA A 210 12.17 8.19 -2.61
CA ALA A 210 11.16 9.22 -2.33
C ALA A 210 11.57 10.58 -2.88
N GLY A 211 12.87 10.88 -2.93
CA GLY A 211 13.44 12.11 -3.48
C GLY A 211 13.41 12.23 -5.00
N ALA A 212 13.33 11.12 -5.73
CA ALA A 212 13.38 11.11 -7.20
C ALA A 212 12.23 11.90 -7.86
N ASP A 213 11.10 12.04 -7.15
CA ASP A 213 9.89 12.71 -7.63
C ASP A 213 9.60 14.05 -6.91
N ILE A 214 10.55 14.56 -6.12
CA ILE A 214 10.39 15.81 -5.35
C ILE A 214 10.90 17.00 -6.16
N HIS A 215 9.99 17.91 -6.52
CA HIS A 215 10.34 19.20 -7.09
C HIS A 215 10.86 20.18 -6.03
N ALA A 216 11.76 21.08 -6.43
CA ALA A 216 12.35 22.06 -5.53
C ALA A 216 11.28 22.99 -4.94
N GLY A 217 11.27 23.10 -3.60
CA GLY A 217 10.37 23.96 -2.83
C GLY A 217 9.15 23.25 -2.23
N GLY A 218 8.75 23.71 -1.03
CA GLY A 218 7.57 23.22 -0.31
C GLY A 218 7.84 22.06 0.65
N VAL A 219 6.79 21.66 1.39
CA VAL A 219 6.91 20.73 2.54
C VAL A 219 7.44 19.34 2.19
N ASN A 220 7.32 18.88 0.93
CA ASN A 220 7.94 17.61 0.51
C ASN A 220 9.46 17.73 0.44
N ALA A 221 9.97 18.86 -0.08
CA ALA A 221 11.40 19.17 -0.06
C ALA A 221 11.90 19.36 1.39
N GLU A 222 11.16 20.09 2.23
CA GLU A 222 11.52 20.25 3.65
C GLU A 222 11.51 18.91 4.41
N LEU A 223 10.53 18.04 4.17
CA LEU A 223 10.48 16.70 4.77
C LEU A 223 11.66 15.84 4.30
N TYR A 224 12.01 15.92 3.01
CA TYR A 224 13.14 15.22 2.42
C TYR A 224 14.47 15.69 3.02
N ASP A 225 14.69 17.00 3.10
CA ASP A 225 15.90 17.59 3.67
C ASP A 225 16.03 17.28 5.16
N ASN A 226 14.91 17.29 5.89
CA ASN A 226 14.88 16.89 7.29
C ASN A 226 15.22 15.39 7.43
N ALA A 227 14.57 14.50 6.68
CA ALA A 227 14.86 13.06 6.71
C ALA A 227 16.34 12.77 6.39
N ARG A 228 16.89 13.47 5.38
CA ARG A 228 18.31 13.41 5.02
C ARG A 228 19.22 13.88 6.15
N SER A 229 18.89 15.00 6.79
CA SER A 229 19.65 15.50 7.93
C SER A 229 19.61 14.53 9.12
N PHE A 230 18.47 13.90 9.39
CA PHE A 230 18.33 12.93 10.48
C PHE A 230 19.15 11.64 10.20
N LEU A 231 19.18 11.15 8.95
CA LEU A 231 20.08 10.06 8.57
C LEU A 231 21.55 10.43 8.75
N ARG A 232 21.98 11.61 8.29
CA ARG A 232 23.36 12.06 8.47
C ARG A 232 23.76 12.11 9.96
N LYS A 233 22.92 12.72 10.80
CA LYS A 233 23.13 12.78 12.26
C LYS A 233 23.14 11.39 12.88
N ALA A 234 22.31 10.47 12.41
CA ALA A 234 22.35 9.08 12.86
C ALA A 234 23.73 8.45 12.58
N ARG A 235 24.30 8.67 11.38
CA ARG A 235 25.61 8.12 10.98
C ARG A 235 26.76 8.70 11.79
N GLU A 236 26.73 10.01 12.05
CA GLU A 236 27.72 10.69 12.88
C GLU A 236 27.70 10.14 14.31
N ASN A 237 26.51 10.03 14.93
CA ASN A 237 26.38 9.48 16.28
C ASN A 237 26.86 8.03 16.36
N TYR A 238 26.61 7.21 15.34
CA TYR A 238 27.08 5.81 15.33
C TYR A 238 28.61 5.72 15.24
N LYS A 239 29.23 6.51 14.36
CA LYS A 239 30.70 6.58 14.25
C LYS A 239 31.37 7.06 15.55
N GLN A 240 30.68 7.89 16.33
CA GLN A 240 31.14 8.38 17.63
C GLN A 240 30.85 7.40 18.79
N GLY A 241 30.32 6.20 18.52
CA GLY A 241 29.96 5.21 19.55
C GLY A 241 28.65 5.53 20.31
N ASN A 242 27.95 6.60 19.95
CA ASN A 242 26.70 7.02 20.58
C ASN A 242 25.49 6.26 20.02
N ASN A 243 25.48 4.93 20.17
CA ASN A 243 24.49 4.02 19.57
C ASN A 243 23.03 4.38 19.90
N ARG A 244 22.73 4.76 21.16
CA ARG A 244 21.37 5.13 21.58
C ARG A 244 20.86 6.37 20.84
N ARG A 245 21.70 7.39 20.66
CA ARG A 245 21.36 8.59 19.89
C ARG A 245 21.26 8.28 18.41
N ALA A 246 22.16 7.46 17.88
CA ALA A 246 22.14 7.02 16.49
C ALA A 246 20.81 6.32 16.13
N LEU A 247 20.36 5.38 16.96
CA LEU A 247 19.08 4.67 16.79
C LEU A 247 17.88 5.61 16.91
N SER A 248 17.90 6.57 17.84
CA SER A 248 16.84 7.57 17.98
C SER A 248 16.70 8.43 16.71
N GLN A 249 17.82 8.90 16.15
CA GLN A 249 17.83 9.69 14.91
C GLN A 249 17.35 8.86 13.70
N LEU A 250 17.70 7.56 13.65
CA LEU A 250 17.19 6.60 12.66
C LEU A 250 15.67 6.46 12.71
N LYS A 251 15.08 6.30 13.89
CA LYS A 251 13.61 6.23 14.07
C LYS A 251 12.91 7.52 13.61
N VAL A 252 13.52 8.67 13.82
CA VAL A 252 12.96 9.95 13.33
C VAL A 252 13.04 10.02 11.81
N ALA A 253 14.18 9.66 11.21
CA ALA A 253 14.34 9.59 9.76
C ALA A 253 13.32 8.64 9.13
N GLU A 254 13.15 7.45 9.68
CA GLU A 254 12.19 6.44 9.24
C GLU A 254 10.76 7.01 9.13
N ARG A 255 10.28 7.68 10.20
CA ARG A 255 8.94 8.29 10.21
C ARG A 255 8.76 9.34 9.12
N LEU A 256 9.78 10.15 8.88
CA LEU A 256 9.76 11.19 7.85
C LEU A 256 9.77 10.57 6.45
N ILE A 257 10.56 9.53 6.23
CA ILE A 257 10.65 8.77 4.98
C ILE A 257 9.33 8.10 4.63
N TYR A 258 8.68 7.42 5.59
CA TYR A 258 7.35 6.83 5.34
C TYR A 258 6.31 7.88 4.99
N ARG A 259 6.36 9.03 5.67
CA ARG A 259 5.46 10.14 5.36
C ARG A 259 5.72 10.73 3.96
N LEU A 260 6.96 10.78 3.52
CA LEU A 260 7.32 11.17 2.16
C LEU A 260 6.77 10.15 1.15
N ILE A 261 6.93 8.85 1.40
CA ILE A 261 6.42 7.77 0.54
C ILE A 261 4.89 7.83 0.43
N ASP A 262 4.18 8.03 1.54
CA ASP A 262 2.73 8.21 1.51
C ASP A 262 2.29 9.43 0.69
N MET A 263 3.12 10.48 0.68
CA MET A 263 2.85 11.69 -0.08
C MET A 263 3.22 11.57 -1.55
N SER A 264 4.21 10.74 -1.91
CA SER A 264 4.61 10.48 -3.30
C SER A 264 3.74 9.42 -3.98
N GLU A 265 3.27 8.41 -3.25
CA GLU A 265 2.39 7.34 -3.78
C GLU A 265 0.92 7.74 -3.91
N GLY A 266 0.54 8.92 -3.41
CA GLY A 266 -0.79 9.51 -3.55
C GLY A 266 -1.15 9.95 -4.99
N SER A 267 -0.61 9.30 -6.02
CA SER A 267 -0.86 9.62 -7.43
C SER A 267 -1.77 8.55 -8.06
N ARG A 268 -3.08 8.51 -7.73
CA ARG A 268 -4.16 7.82 -8.51
C ARG A 268 -5.57 7.87 -7.87
N ASP A 269 -5.98 8.99 -7.28
CA ASP A 269 -7.44 9.20 -7.10
C ASP A 269 -7.90 9.86 -8.39
N SER A 270 -8.98 9.35 -8.97
CA SER A 270 -9.60 10.01 -10.12
C SER A 270 -10.05 11.42 -9.72
N GLU A 271 -10.14 12.33 -10.71
CA GLU A 271 -10.73 13.66 -10.51
C GLU A 271 -12.10 13.57 -9.82
N GLN A 272 -12.88 12.55 -10.17
CA GLN A 272 -14.17 12.21 -9.58
C GLN A 272 -14.08 11.93 -8.07
N GLN A 273 -13.06 11.16 -7.65
CA GLN A 273 -12.86 10.82 -6.24
C GLN A 273 -12.34 12.02 -5.44
N LEU A 274 -11.48 12.86 -6.03
CA LEU A 274 -11.06 14.12 -5.41
C LEU A 274 -12.23 15.11 -5.25
N ARG A 275 -13.12 15.18 -6.25
CA ARG A 275 -14.35 15.96 -6.19
C ARG A 275 -15.27 15.47 -5.07
N ALA A 276 -15.48 14.15 -4.97
CA ALA A 276 -16.27 13.55 -3.90
C ALA A 276 -15.66 13.81 -2.50
N ASN A 277 -14.33 13.71 -2.37
CA ASN A 277 -13.62 13.99 -1.13
C ASN A 277 -13.72 15.48 -0.73
N LEU A 278 -13.66 16.41 -1.67
CA LEU A 278 -13.90 17.83 -1.42
C LEU A 278 -15.34 18.10 -0.98
N GLN A 279 -16.31 17.45 -1.60
CA GLN A 279 -17.71 17.60 -1.23
C GLN A 279 -17.97 17.08 0.19
N SER A 280 -17.48 15.87 0.49
CA SER A 280 -17.57 15.25 1.82
C SER A 280 -16.84 16.08 2.89
N LEU A 281 -15.63 16.58 2.59
CA LEU A 281 -14.90 17.45 3.51
C LEU A 281 -15.62 18.77 3.77
N GLY A 282 -16.26 19.37 2.76
CA GLY A 282 -17.06 20.57 2.91
C GLY A 282 -18.25 20.35 3.86
N GLN A 283 -18.97 19.24 3.68
CA GLN A 283 -20.05 18.83 4.58
C GLN A 283 -19.54 18.60 5.99
N TYR A 284 -18.43 17.89 6.15
CA TYR A 284 -17.82 17.61 7.44
C TYR A 284 -17.39 18.89 8.17
N LEU A 285 -16.78 19.85 7.48
CA LEU A 285 -16.41 21.15 8.08
C LEU A 285 -17.62 21.98 8.52
N ASN A 286 -18.74 21.87 7.80
CA ASN A 286 -20.00 22.49 8.22
C ASN A 286 -20.53 21.82 9.48
N THR A 287 -20.50 20.49 9.56
CA THR A 287 -20.86 19.76 10.78
C THR A 287 -19.98 20.17 11.95
N VAL A 288 -18.65 20.18 11.80
CA VAL A 288 -17.72 20.60 12.86
C VAL A 288 -17.92 22.07 13.26
N SER A 289 -18.36 22.93 12.35
CA SER A 289 -18.71 24.31 12.67
C SER A 289 -20.03 24.45 13.41
N ASN A 290 -21.01 23.61 13.11
CA ASN A 290 -22.29 23.62 13.82
C ASN A 290 -22.10 23.12 15.27
N GLU A 291 -21.10 22.27 15.49
CA GLU A 291 -20.64 21.84 16.81
C GLU A 291 -19.70 22.87 17.49
N SER A 292 -19.30 23.94 16.80
CA SER A 292 -18.35 24.90 17.34
C SER A 292 -19.00 25.79 18.39
N ARG A 293 -18.37 25.88 19.56
CA ARG A 293 -18.71 26.86 20.61
C ARG A 293 -17.66 27.95 20.58
N GLU A 294 -18.08 29.21 20.42
CA GLU A 294 -17.18 30.37 20.24
C GLU A 294 -16.14 30.50 21.37
N GLU A 295 -16.49 30.03 22.57
CA GLU A 295 -15.66 30.04 23.77
C GLU A 295 -14.42 29.11 23.69
N ASN A 296 -14.44 28.07 22.83
CA ASN A 296 -13.30 27.16 22.68
C ASN A 296 -12.31 27.67 21.61
N SER A 297 -11.49 28.65 22.02
CA SER A 297 -10.50 29.32 21.18
C SER A 297 -9.52 28.37 20.48
N LYS A 298 -9.21 27.22 21.09
CA LYS A 298 -8.31 26.20 20.53
C LYS A 298 -8.98 25.39 19.41
N GLY A 299 -10.21 24.94 19.63
CA GLY A 299 -11.04 24.28 18.62
C GLY A 299 -11.33 25.19 17.43
N MET A 300 -11.65 26.46 17.70
CA MET A 300 -11.89 27.47 16.66
C MET A 300 -10.65 27.77 15.82
N ARG A 301 -9.45 27.85 16.43
CA ARG A 301 -8.19 27.98 15.68
C ARG A 301 -7.95 26.81 14.73
N TRP A 302 -8.25 25.58 15.15
CA TRP A 302 -8.12 24.40 14.30
C TRP A 302 -9.16 24.36 13.18
N LEU A 303 -10.42 24.69 13.47
CA LEU A 303 -11.49 24.77 12.48
C LEU A 303 -11.20 25.84 11.42
N ASN A 304 -10.75 27.03 11.82
CA ASN A 304 -10.40 28.10 10.90
C ASN A 304 -9.24 27.71 9.98
N LYS A 305 -8.21 27.04 10.53
CA LYS A 305 -7.08 26.55 9.72
C LYS A 305 -7.49 25.39 8.80
N ALA A 306 -8.41 24.54 9.23
CA ALA A 306 -9.01 23.51 8.38
C ALA A 306 -9.78 24.12 7.20
N ARG A 307 -10.63 25.14 7.46
CA ARG A 307 -11.35 25.89 6.41
C ARG A 307 -10.42 26.57 5.42
N GLN A 308 -9.32 27.17 5.89
CA GLN A 308 -8.31 27.76 5.02
C GLN A 308 -7.69 26.72 4.08
N LEU A 309 -7.34 25.54 4.61
CA LEU A 309 -6.80 24.43 3.82
C LEU A 309 -7.85 23.85 2.87
N TYR A 310 -9.12 23.76 3.25
CA TYR A 310 -10.20 23.37 2.36
C TYR A 310 -10.37 24.33 1.17
N ARG A 311 -10.31 25.64 1.40
CA ARG A 311 -10.33 26.66 0.32
C ARG A 311 -9.11 26.52 -0.60
N ALA A 312 -7.93 26.29 -0.03
CA ALA A 312 -6.71 26.03 -0.80
C ALA A 312 -6.84 24.74 -1.63
N ALA A 313 -7.45 23.69 -1.06
CA ALA A 313 -7.70 22.44 -1.76
C ALA A 313 -8.64 22.60 -2.95
N ARG A 314 -9.70 23.42 -2.79
CA ARG A 314 -10.67 23.71 -3.85
C ARG A 314 -10.02 24.52 -4.98
N ASN A 315 -9.25 25.55 -4.64
CA ASN A 315 -8.49 26.34 -5.62
C ASN A 315 -7.46 25.48 -6.38
N ASP A 316 -6.78 24.56 -5.69
CA ASP A 316 -5.88 23.61 -6.34
C ASP A 316 -6.61 22.63 -7.24
N PHE A 317 -7.80 22.15 -6.85
CA PHE A 317 -8.62 21.28 -7.67
C PHE A 317 -9.13 21.98 -8.94
N ASP A 318 -9.63 23.21 -8.80
CA ASP A 318 -10.15 24.01 -9.92
C ASP A 318 -9.04 24.35 -10.93
N LYS A 319 -7.79 24.52 -10.45
CA LYS A 319 -6.59 24.71 -11.29
C LYS A 319 -5.99 23.40 -11.81
N LYS A 320 -6.67 22.26 -11.65
CA LYS A 320 -6.19 20.91 -12.00
C LYS A 320 -4.87 20.50 -11.34
N ARG A 321 -4.50 21.14 -10.23
CA ARG A 321 -3.33 20.80 -9.37
C ARG A 321 -3.72 19.74 -8.35
N PHE A 322 -4.09 18.56 -8.83
CA PHE A 322 -4.69 17.50 -8.01
C PHE A 322 -3.85 17.00 -6.83
N ALA A 323 -2.52 17.05 -6.95
CA ALA A 323 -1.61 16.72 -5.84
C ALA A 323 -1.71 17.74 -4.69
N GLY A 324 -1.79 19.04 -5.02
CA GLY A 324 -2.00 20.12 -4.05
C GLY A 324 -3.37 20.02 -3.38
N ALA A 325 -4.41 19.76 -4.19
CA ALA A 325 -5.77 19.56 -3.71
C ALA A 325 -5.86 18.44 -2.67
N ARG A 326 -5.30 17.27 -2.98
CA ARG A 326 -5.28 16.10 -2.09
C ARG A 326 -4.59 16.38 -0.77
N ARG A 327 -3.41 16.99 -0.83
CA ARG A 327 -2.63 17.31 0.36
C ARG A 327 -3.41 18.24 1.29
N ASN A 328 -4.05 19.24 0.72
CA ASN A 328 -4.85 20.20 1.46
C ASN A 328 -6.15 19.58 2.02
N ILE A 329 -6.77 18.63 1.31
CA ILE A 329 -7.90 17.82 1.82
C ILE A 329 -7.49 17.04 3.08
N ASN A 330 -6.40 16.27 3.01
CA ASN A 330 -5.96 15.42 4.12
C ASN A 330 -5.56 16.23 5.36
N LEU A 331 -4.88 17.37 5.15
CA LEU A 331 -4.51 18.27 6.25
C LEU A 331 -5.75 18.95 6.85
N SER A 332 -6.71 19.36 6.02
CA SER A 332 -7.98 19.92 6.46
C SER A 332 -8.78 18.91 7.28
N GLN A 333 -8.91 17.67 6.83
CA GLN A 333 -9.60 16.59 7.57
C GLN A 333 -8.99 16.34 8.95
N ARG A 334 -7.65 16.26 9.05
CA ARG A 334 -6.95 16.05 10.33
C ARG A 334 -7.18 17.20 11.31
N LEU A 335 -7.25 18.44 10.82
CA LEU A 335 -7.52 19.60 11.67
C LEU A 335 -8.99 19.71 12.04
N ALA A 336 -9.90 19.34 11.14
CA ALA A 336 -11.34 19.27 11.41
C ALA A 336 -11.66 18.23 12.50
N LEU A 337 -11.02 17.05 12.46
CA LEU A 337 -11.13 16.04 13.52
C LEU A 337 -10.64 16.56 14.87
N LYS A 338 -9.49 17.25 14.90
CA LYS A 338 -8.97 17.87 16.13
C LYS A 338 -9.90 18.96 16.67
N ALA A 339 -10.52 19.75 15.79
CA ALA A 339 -11.50 20.75 16.18
C ALA A 339 -12.76 20.09 16.76
N TYR A 340 -13.28 19.05 16.09
CA TYR A 340 -14.42 18.27 16.56
C TYR A 340 -14.16 17.64 17.94
N ASP A 341 -13.01 16.99 18.14
CA ASP A 341 -12.61 16.43 19.43
C ASP A 341 -12.51 17.51 20.53
N ALA A 342 -12.09 18.73 20.17
CA ALA A 342 -12.02 19.84 21.11
C ALA A 342 -13.41 20.33 21.55
N PHE A 343 -14.35 20.40 20.63
CA PHE A 343 -15.72 20.83 20.90
C PHE A 343 -16.53 19.77 21.66
N THR A 344 -16.23 18.49 21.42
CA THR A 344 -16.96 17.35 22.00
C THR A 344 -16.44 16.91 23.37
N ARG A 345 -15.15 17.13 23.70
CA ARG A 345 -14.57 16.71 25.00
C ARG A 345 -14.98 17.56 26.22
N ASN A 346 -15.56 18.75 26.03
CA ASN A 346 -15.96 19.64 27.13
C ASN A 346 -17.46 19.56 27.49
N SER A 347 -18.21 18.58 26.98
CA SER A 347 -19.67 18.55 27.06
C SER A 347 -20.19 17.21 27.57
N ALA A 348 -19.91 16.89 28.84
CA ALA A 348 -20.28 15.63 29.47
C ALA A 348 -21.75 15.52 29.93
N GLY A 349 -22.60 16.54 29.69
CA GLY A 349 -23.93 16.60 30.31
C GLY A 349 -25.15 16.38 29.41
N ASP A 350 -25.15 16.87 28.16
CA ASP A 350 -26.43 17.13 27.44
C ASP A 350 -26.42 16.71 25.95
N THR A 351 -25.37 16.01 25.52
CA THR A 351 -25.11 15.67 24.11
C THR A 351 -25.59 14.26 23.72
N ASP A 352 -26.01 13.44 24.69
CA ASP A 352 -26.18 12.01 24.47
C ASP A 352 -27.44 11.64 23.67
N GLY A 353 -28.53 12.38 23.81
CA GLY A 353 -29.77 12.13 23.05
C GLY A 353 -29.74 12.58 21.58
N ARG A 354 -29.07 13.69 21.25
CA ARG A 354 -29.00 14.22 19.87
C ARG A 354 -28.05 13.42 18.98
N LEU A 355 -26.88 13.03 19.50
CA LEU A 355 -25.93 12.13 18.82
C LEU A 355 -26.54 10.75 18.54
N LEU A 356 -27.32 10.23 19.49
CA LEU A 356 -28.02 8.97 19.32
C LEU A 356 -29.08 9.06 18.22
N LYS A 357 -29.88 10.14 18.18
CA LYS A 357 -30.86 10.40 17.09
C LYS A 357 -30.22 10.51 15.71
N GLN A 358 -29.07 11.18 15.58
CA GLN A 358 -28.35 11.26 14.31
C GLN A 358 -27.84 9.88 13.85
N ARG A 359 -27.25 9.10 14.76
CA ARG A 359 -26.81 7.72 14.44
C ARG A 359 -27.97 6.81 14.06
N PHE A 360 -29.14 6.97 14.67
CA PHE A 360 -30.34 6.25 14.24
C PHE A 360 -30.71 6.56 12.79
N ASN A 361 -30.63 7.82 12.37
CA ASN A 361 -30.93 8.21 10.99
C ASN A 361 -29.89 7.66 10.00
N GLU A 362 -28.60 7.69 10.34
CA GLU A 362 -27.53 7.13 9.51
C GLU A 362 -27.69 5.62 9.29
N VAL A 363 -27.99 4.88 10.36
CA VAL A 363 -28.21 3.43 10.26
C VAL A 363 -29.47 3.12 9.47
N ARG A 364 -30.54 3.90 9.64
CA ARG A 364 -31.77 3.76 8.86
C ARG A 364 -31.52 3.94 7.36
N GLN A 365 -30.72 4.93 6.99
CA GLN A 365 -30.32 5.16 5.59
C GLN A 365 -29.46 4.00 5.06
N LEU A 366 -28.53 3.48 5.86
CA LEU A 366 -27.70 2.33 5.48
C LEU A 366 -28.54 1.08 5.25
N ILE A 367 -29.53 0.81 6.11
CA ILE A 367 -30.46 -0.32 5.95
C ILE A 367 -31.21 -0.21 4.63
N ALA A 368 -31.83 0.95 4.34
CA ALA A 368 -32.61 1.16 3.12
C ALA A 368 -31.75 1.01 1.85
N LEU A 369 -30.52 1.53 1.88
CA LEU A 369 -29.58 1.40 0.77
C LEU A 369 -29.08 -0.04 0.59
N GLN A 370 -28.94 -0.81 1.66
CA GLN A 370 -28.61 -2.23 1.57
C GLN A 370 -29.81 -3.06 1.07
N GLU A 371 -31.04 -2.79 1.52
CA GLU A 371 -32.26 -3.44 1.02
C GLU A 371 -32.37 -3.30 -0.51
N GLN A 372 -32.15 -2.08 -1.02
CA GLN A 372 -32.15 -1.82 -2.47
C GLN A 372 -31.04 -2.58 -3.23
N ARG A 373 -29.88 -2.77 -2.61
CA ARG A 373 -28.77 -3.51 -3.23
C ARG A 373 -28.96 -5.03 -3.17
N LEU A 374 -29.65 -5.51 -2.15
CA LEU A 374 -29.89 -6.93 -1.92
C LEU A 374 -31.11 -7.44 -2.69
N SER A 375 -32.08 -6.57 -3.04
CA SER A 375 -33.25 -6.96 -3.85
C SER A 375 -32.90 -7.52 -5.23
N GLY A 376 -31.69 -7.24 -5.74
CA GLY A 376 -31.16 -7.79 -6.99
C GLY A 376 -30.12 -8.91 -6.83
N LYS A 377 -29.89 -9.43 -5.61
CA LYS A 377 -28.89 -10.46 -5.33
C LYS A 377 -29.53 -11.70 -4.70
N ASP A 378 -29.32 -12.86 -5.30
CA ASP A 378 -29.77 -14.15 -4.73
C ASP A 378 -28.65 -14.77 -3.86
N ASN A 379 -28.43 -14.19 -2.68
CA ASN A 379 -27.47 -14.72 -1.71
C ASN A 379 -28.09 -14.74 -0.30
N ALA A 380 -28.50 -15.94 0.12
CA ALA A 380 -29.19 -16.16 1.38
C ALA A 380 -28.38 -15.71 2.62
N ASP A 381 -27.04 -15.82 2.59
CA ASP A 381 -26.19 -15.38 3.70
C ASP A 381 -26.21 -13.86 3.88
N LEU A 382 -26.17 -13.11 2.77
CA LEU A 382 -26.26 -11.64 2.79
C LEU A 382 -27.60 -11.16 3.33
N HIS A 383 -28.71 -11.74 2.84
CA HIS A 383 -30.06 -11.42 3.32
C HIS A 383 -30.21 -11.72 4.81
N THR A 384 -29.67 -12.85 5.27
CA THR A 384 -29.72 -13.23 6.68
C THR A 384 -28.99 -12.24 7.57
N LEU A 385 -27.74 -11.89 7.23
CA LEU A 385 -26.93 -10.95 8.00
C LEU A 385 -27.58 -9.56 8.03
N HIS A 386 -28.15 -9.13 6.92
CA HIS A 386 -28.87 -7.87 6.83
C HIS A 386 -30.08 -7.85 7.76
N GLU A 387 -30.91 -8.89 7.76
CA GLU A 387 -32.07 -8.99 8.66
C GLU A 387 -31.65 -9.06 10.14
N GLN A 388 -30.53 -9.69 10.49
CA GLN A 388 -30.00 -9.64 11.87
C GLN A 388 -29.55 -8.22 12.26
N GLY A 389 -28.88 -7.51 11.34
CA GLY A 389 -28.50 -6.11 11.54
C GLY A 389 -29.72 -5.20 11.72
N ARG A 390 -30.77 -5.42 10.92
CA ARG A 390 -32.05 -4.70 10.99
C ARG A 390 -32.82 -5.01 12.27
N ALA A 391 -32.87 -6.26 12.72
CA ALA A 391 -33.49 -6.65 13.98
C ALA A 391 -32.82 -5.96 15.19
N LEU A 392 -31.49 -5.86 15.20
CA LEU A 392 -30.76 -5.12 16.24
C LEU A 392 -31.00 -3.62 16.18
N PHE A 393 -31.17 -3.05 14.99
CA PHE A 393 -31.56 -1.65 14.84
C PHE A 393 -32.94 -1.38 15.44
N LEU A 394 -33.94 -2.23 15.13
CA LEU A 394 -35.28 -2.12 15.70
C LEU A 394 -35.27 -2.30 17.23
N ALA A 395 -34.45 -3.21 17.74
CA ALA A 395 -34.23 -3.37 19.18
C ALA A 395 -33.60 -2.12 19.81
N ALA A 396 -32.65 -1.47 19.12
CA ALA A 396 -32.04 -0.22 19.56
C ALA A 396 -33.07 0.92 19.62
N GLU A 397 -33.92 1.05 18.60
CA GLU A 397 -35.01 2.03 18.60
C GLU A 397 -35.97 1.81 19.76
N LYS A 398 -36.34 0.53 20.03
CA LYS A 398 -37.18 0.17 21.17
C LYS A 398 -36.52 0.56 22.50
N SER A 399 -35.27 0.15 22.73
CA SER A 399 -34.53 0.49 23.96
C SER A 399 -34.38 2.01 24.15
N SER A 400 -34.22 2.76 23.06
CA SER A 400 -34.16 4.23 23.12
C SER A 400 -35.49 4.86 23.51
N ARG A 401 -36.63 4.31 23.03
CA ARG A 401 -37.98 4.75 23.42
C ARG A 401 -38.29 4.40 24.88
N GLU A 402 -37.74 3.30 25.37
CA GLU A 402 -37.85 2.84 26.76
C GLU A 402 -36.91 3.61 27.71
N GLY A 403 -36.12 4.58 27.21
CA GLY A 403 -35.21 5.39 28.02
C GLY A 403 -33.89 4.72 28.38
N ASN A 404 -33.63 3.49 27.90
CA ASN A 404 -32.36 2.80 28.14
C ASN A 404 -31.35 3.15 27.02
N GLU A 405 -30.77 4.35 27.11
CA GLU A 405 -29.86 4.89 26.10
C GLU A 405 -28.56 4.08 25.95
N ALA A 406 -28.02 3.56 27.06
CA ALA A 406 -26.80 2.75 27.04
C ALA A 406 -27.00 1.45 26.24
N ARG A 407 -28.13 0.77 26.46
CA ARG A 407 -28.54 -0.41 25.71
C ARG A 407 -28.83 -0.09 24.25
N ALA A 408 -29.54 1.00 23.99
CA ALA A 408 -29.83 1.48 22.65
C ALA A 408 -28.55 1.73 21.85
N ARG A 409 -27.58 2.43 22.42
CA ARG A 409 -26.26 2.68 21.83
C ARG A 409 -25.53 1.39 21.49
N TYR A 410 -25.52 0.45 22.43
CA TYR A 410 -24.82 -0.81 22.23
C TYR A 410 -25.46 -1.64 21.11
N GLN A 411 -26.78 -1.75 21.09
CA GLN A 411 -27.52 -2.44 20.01
C GLN A 411 -27.30 -1.76 18.66
N LEU A 412 -27.26 -0.43 18.62
CA LEU A 412 -26.98 0.34 17.41
C LEU A 412 -25.55 0.08 16.88
N ILE A 413 -24.55 -0.04 17.77
CA ILE A 413 -23.18 -0.42 17.40
C ILE A 413 -23.16 -1.85 16.83
N LEU A 414 -23.87 -2.80 17.44
CA LEU A 414 -23.95 -4.17 16.93
C LEU A 414 -24.62 -4.22 15.55
N SER A 415 -25.71 -3.48 15.36
CA SER A 415 -26.39 -3.32 14.08
C SER A 415 -25.44 -2.79 12.99
N LEU A 416 -24.75 -1.68 13.24
CA LEU A 416 -23.76 -1.12 12.32
C LEU A 416 -22.67 -2.11 11.95
N ARG A 417 -22.15 -2.87 12.94
CA ARG A 417 -21.11 -3.85 12.67
C ARG A 417 -21.59 -4.98 11.78
N LEU A 418 -22.81 -5.49 11.98
CA LEU A 418 -23.39 -6.51 11.11
C LEU A 418 -23.67 -5.98 9.70
N LEU A 419 -24.24 -4.78 9.56
CA LEU A 419 -24.49 -4.15 8.25
C LEU A 419 -23.17 -3.93 7.49
N ASN A 420 -22.08 -3.56 8.17
CA ASN A 420 -20.75 -3.48 7.56
C ASN A 420 -20.21 -4.87 7.14
N ARG A 421 -20.58 -5.95 7.84
CA ARG A 421 -20.25 -7.32 7.41
C ARG A 421 -21.01 -7.73 6.15
N VAL A 422 -22.27 -7.32 5.99
CA VAL A 422 -23.03 -7.50 4.75
C VAL A 422 -22.28 -6.89 3.57
N GLU A 423 -21.79 -5.65 3.69
CA GLU A 423 -21.02 -5.02 2.61
C GLU A 423 -19.74 -5.80 2.29
N ARG A 424 -19.03 -6.28 3.31
CA ARG A 424 -17.79 -7.05 3.15
C ARG A 424 -18.06 -8.38 2.44
N LEU A 425 -19.02 -9.17 2.93
CA LEU A 425 -19.36 -10.46 2.35
C LEU A 425 -19.89 -10.29 0.91
N SER A 426 -20.53 -9.16 0.60
CA SER A 426 -21.00 -8.87 -0.76
C SER A 426 -19.87 -8.63 -1.77
N ARG A 427 -18.66 -8.30 -1.32
CA ARG A 427 -17.46 -8.06 -2.15
C ARG A 427 -16.63 -9.32 -2.36
N ASP A 428 -16.79 -10.32 -1.49
CA ASP A 428 -16.04 -11.57 -1.53
C ASP A 428 -16.96 -12.76 -1.19
N PRO A 429 -17.88 -13.13 -2.11
CA PRO A 429 -18.91 -14.14 -1.84
C PRO A 429 -18.39 -15.59 -1.81
N ASN A 430 -17.12 -15.82 -2.20
CA ASN A 430 -16.56 -17.16 -2.40
C ASN A 430 -15.65 -17.64 -1.26
N SER A 431 -15.58 -16.90 -0.15
CA SER A 431 -14.84 -17.37 1.03
C SER A 431 -15.64 -18.47 1.73
N SER A 432 -15.43 -19.73 1.35
CA SER A 432 -16.02 -20.89 2.04
C SER A 432 -15.36 -21.03 3.42
N PRO A 433 -16.05 -20.70 4.52
CA PRO A 433 -15.46 -20.79 5.84
C PRO A 433 -15.32 -22.26 6.26
N ASP A 434 -14.30 -22.54 7.07
CA ASP A 434 -14.09 -23.88 7.64
C ASP A 434 -15.00 -24.09 8.88
N ILE A 435 -15.78 -25.17 8.87
CA ILE A 435 -16.69 -25.53 9.97
C ILE A 435 -15.94 -25.88 11.25
N SER A 436 -14.71 -26.39 11.15
CA SER A 436 -13.85 -26.68 12.28
C SER A 436 -13.42 -25.37 12.97
N ALA A 437 -13.04 -24.36 12.17
CA ALA A 437 -12.70 -23.03 12.64
C ALA A 437 -13.90 -22.30 13.28
N PHE A 438 -15.10 -22.45 12.70
CA PHE A 438 -16.33 -21.95 13.30
C PHE A 438 -16.57 -22.55 14.69
N THR A 439 -16.51 -23.88 14.80
CA THR A 439 -16.78 -24.61 16.04
C THR A 439 -15.80 -24.21 17.14
N GLN A 440 -14.50 -24.17 16.82
CA GLN A 440 -13.45 -23.78 17.76
C GLN A 440 -13.61 -22.33 18.23
N ASN A 441 -13.83 -21.39 17.31
CA ASN A 441 -14.01 -19.97 17.65
C ASN A 441 -15.26 -19.75 18.49
N ARG A 442 -16.37 -20.40 18.14
CA ARG A 442 -17.61 -20.32 18.91
C ARG A 442 -17.42 -20.82 20.33
N GLN A 443 -16.79 -21.99 20.50
CA GLN A 443 -16.55 -22.57 21.83
C GLN A 443 -15.68 -21.66 22.69
N ARG A 444 -14.63 -21.09 22.10
CA ARG A 444 -13.78 -20.10 22.78
C ARG A 444 -14.58 -18.88 23.23
N LEU A 445 -15.39 -18.29 22.35
CA LEU A 445 -16.20 -17.11 22.67
C LEU A 445 -17.27 -17.42 23.73
N HIS A 446 -17.87 -18.61 23.67
CA HIS A 446 -18.82 -19.08 24.67
C HIS A 446 -18.17 -19.16 26.05
N ASN A 447 -16.99 -19.77 26.14
CA ASN A 447 -16.25 -19.88 27.40
C ASN A 447 -15.89 -18.49 27.97
N ILE A 448 -15.56 -17.51 27.13
CA ILE A 448 -15.30 -16.13 27.58
C ILE A 448 -16.58 -15.48 28.11
N ILE A 449 -17.71 -15.62 27.42
CA ILE A 449 -19.01 -15.12 27.88
C ILE A 449 -19.41 -15.76 29.23
N LEU A 450 -19.19 -17.06 29.41
CA LEU A 450 -19.46 -17.75 30.67
C LEU A 450 -18.60 -17.20 31.82
N ARG A 451 -17.31 -16.93 31.57
CA ARG A 451 -16.42 -16.30 32.57
C ARG A 451 -16.91 -14.92 32.97
N PHE A 452 -17.33 -14.10 32.01
CA PHE A 452 -17.92 -12.82 32.31
C PHE A 452 -19.21 -12.97 33.14
N ARG A 453 -20.11 -13.90 32.80
CA ARG A 453 -21.33 -14.13 33.58
C ARG A 453 -21.06 -14.57 35.03
N GLY A 454 -19.95 -15.27 35.28
CA GLY A 454 -19.52 -15.68 36.61
C GLY A 454 -18.83 -14.57 37.43
N ASN A 455 -18.67 -13.37 36.87
CA ASN A 455 -18.10 -12.23 37.58
C ASN A 455 -19.23 -11.38 38.19
N ASP A 456 -19.38 -11.46 39.52
CA ASP A 456 -20.43 -10.75 40.26
C ASP A 456 -20.25 -9.23 40.26
N ASN A 457 -19.03 -8.73 40.00
CA ASN A 457 -18.68 -7.32 40.03
C ASN A 457 -19.10 -6.53 38.77
N LEU A 458 -19.72 -7.18 37.79
CA LEU A 458 -20.16 -6.51 36.57
C LEU A 458 -21.33 -5.56 36.82
N SER A 459 -21.25 -4.36 36.24
CA SER A 459 -22.35 -3.40 36.20
C SER A 459 -23.55 -3.96 35.42
N THR A 460 -24.74 -3.42 35.68
CA THR A 460 -25.97 -3.78 34.93
C THR A 460 -25.79 -3.57 33.43
N ALA A 461 -25.11 -2.50 33.02
CA ALA A 461 -24.84 -2.21 31.61
C ALA A 461 -23.91 -3.26 30.96
N GLU A 462 -22.91 -3.77 31.69
CA GLU A 462 -22.03 -4.84 31.21
C GLU A 462 -22.77 -6.17 31.10
N LYS A 463 -23.60 -6.50 32.10
CA LYS A 463 -24.46 -7.69 32.08
C LYS A 463 -25.39 -7.68 30.85
N GLU A 464 -25.99 -6.54 30.52
CA GLU A 464 -26.80 -6.37 29.31
C GLU A 464 -25.99 -6.54 28.02
N LYS A 465 -24.76 -6.00 27.96
CA LYS A 465 -23.86 -6.17 26.80
C LYS A 465 -23.51 -7.64 26.60
N ILE A 466 -23.17 -8.36 27.67
CA ILE A 466 -22.82 -9.78 27.65
C ILE A 466 -24.03 -10.62 27.19
N GLN A 467 -25.23 -10.34 27.70
CA GLN A 467 -26.45 -11.03 27.29
C GLN A 467 -26.75 -10.84 25.78
N ALA A 468 -26.52 -9.65 25.24
CA ALA A 468 -26.69 -9.41 23.80
C ALA A 468 -25.66 -10.17 22.95
N LEU A 469 -24.42 -10.31 23.43
CA LEU A 469 -23.40 -11.13 22.77
C LEU A 469 -23.71 -12.62 22.82
N GLU A 470 -24.25 -13.10 23.94
CA GLU A 470 -24.71 -14.49 24.09
C GLU A 470 -25.84 -14.82 23.09
N LYS A 471 -26.81 -13.91 22.92
CA LYS A 471 -27.87 -14.06 21.91
C LYS A 471 -27.32 -14.10 20.49
N LEU A 472 -26.35 -13.23 20.15
CA LEU A 472 -25.70 -13.26 18.85
C LEU A 472 -24.91 -14.55 18.62
N LEU A 473 -24.23 -15.06 19.66
CA LEU A 473 -23.50 -16.32 19.58
C LEU A 473 -24.44 -17.51 19.36
N ALA A 474 -25.60 -17.53 20.01
CA ALA A 474 -26.64 -18.54 19.79
C ALA A 474 -27.24 -18.44 18.38
N GLN A 475 -27.44 -17.23 17.86
CA GLN A 475 -27.86 -17.01 16.47
C GLN A 475 -26.83 -17.51 15.47
N ALA A 476 -25.53 -17.28 15.73
CA ALA A 476 -24.46 -17.80 14.88
C ALA A 476 -24.52 -19.34 14.79
N GLN A 477 -24.76 -20.03 15.90
CA GLN A 477 -24.95 -21.49 15.89
C GLN A 477 -26.13 -21.89 15.03
N LYS A 478 -27.30 -21.27 15.23
CA LYS A 478 -28.51 -21.56 14.46
C LYS A 478 -28.29 -21.38 12.95
N LEU A 479 -27.51 -20.37 12.54
CA LEU A 479 -27.18 -20.17 11.13
C LEU A 479 -26.23 -21.23 10.59
N ALA A 480 -25.23 -21.64 11.38
CA ALA A 480 -24.34 -22.73 10.99
C ALA A 480 -25.12 -24.04 10.80
N ASP A 481 -26.07 -24.34 11.70
CA ASP A 481 -26.94 -25.52 11.61
C ASP A 481 -27.84 -25.49 10.35
N GLN A 482 -28.16 -24.30 9.86
CA GLN A 482 -28.93 -24.08 8.61
C GLN A 482 -28.07 -24.08 7.35
N GLY A 483 -26.78 -24.43 7.44
CA GLY A 483 -25.83 -24.41 6.32
C GLY A 483 -25.36 -23.00 5.92
N ARG A 484 -25.69 -21.96 6.70
CA ARG A 484 -25.34 -20.55 6.46
C ARG A 484 -24.04 -20.15 7.15
N LEU A 485 -22.97 -20.89 6.86
CA LEU A 485 -21.71 -20.82 7.60
C LEU A 485 -20.99 -19.47 7.44
N SER A 486 -21.08 -18.84 6.26
CA SER A 486 -20.47 -17.52 6.01
C SER A 486 -21.12 -16.43 6.85
N ALA A 487 -22.45 -16.45 6.94
CA ALA A 487 -23.20 -15.57 7.83
C ALA A 487 -22.86 -15.83 9.30
N ALA A 488 -22.82 -17.10 9.71
CA ALA A 488 -22.48 -17.50 11.07
C ALA A 488 -21.08 -17.01 11.50
N MET A 489 -20.09 -17.14 10.61
CA MET A 489 -18.72 -16.67 10.87
C MET A 489 -18.61 -15.15 11.00
N GLU A 490 -19.35 -14.38 10.20
CA GLU A 490 -19.35 -12.93 10.36
C GLU A 490 -20.02 -12.47 11.65
N ILE A 491 -21.02 -13.19 12.15
CA ILE A 491 -21.56 -12.96 13.50
C ILE A 491 -20.50 -13.26 14.58
N LEU A 492 -19.77 -14.38 14.49
CA LEU A 492 -18.66 -14.67 15.42
C LEU A 492 -17.61 -13.56 15.44
N ASN A 493 -17.26 -13.02 14.27
CA ASN A 493 -16.31 -11.92 14.16
C ASN A 493 -16.81 -10.65 14.86
N VAL A 494 -18.12 -10.36 14.80
CA VAL A 494 -18.72 -9.25 15.54
C VAL A 494 -18.67 -9.52 17.05
N VAL A 495 -19.05 -10.71 17.50
CA VAL A 495 -19.01 -11.11 18.91
C VAL A 495 -17.59 -11.00 19.47
N GLN A 496 -16.60 -11.58 18.79
CA GLN A 496 -15.20 -11.52 19.18
C GLN A 496 -14.68 -10.08 19.27
N SER A 497 -15.05 -9.23 18.31
CA SER A 497 -14.62 -7.83 18.31
C SER A 497 -15.24 -7.02 19.44
N GLN A 498 -16.38 -7.42 20.00
CA GLN A 498 -17.01 -6.74 21.14
C GLN A 498 -16.49 -7.27 22.48
N ILE A 499 -16.25 -8.58 22.57
CA ILE A 499 -15.58 -9.18 23.74
C ILE A 499 -14.23 -8.53 23.99
N ARG A 500 -13.45 -8.23 22.93
CA ARG A 500 -12.20 -7.47 23.09
C ARG A 500 -12.40 -6.09 23.69
N THR A 501 -13.41 -5.37 23.21
CA THR A 501 -13.70 -4.02 23.72
C THR A 501 -14.11 -4.05 25.19
N LEU A 502 -14.72 -5.14 25.67
CA LEU A 502 -15.02 -5.34 27.09
C LEU A 502 -13.76 -5.67 27.91
N LEU A 503 -12.84 -6.48 27.36
CA LEU A 503 -11.57 -6.82 28.01
C LEU A 503 -10.61 -5.63 28.10
N ASP A 504 -10.64 -4.72 27.12
CA ASP A 504 -9.75 -3.54 27.09
C ASP A 504 -10.28 -2.38 27.97
N SER A 505 -11.47 -2.52 28.55
CA SER A 505 -12.09 -1.52 29.45
C SER A 505 -11.99 -1.85 30.95
N GLU A 506 -11.50 -3.05 31.28
CA GLU A 506 -11.01 -3.43 32.62
C GLU A 506 -9.54 -3.00 32.77
#